data_AF-A0A9C8NWZ3-F1
#
_entry.id   AF-A0A9C8NWZ3-F1
#
_cell.length_a   1.000
_cell.length_b   1.000
_cell.length_c   1.000
_cell.angle_alpha   90.00
_cell.angle_beta   90.00
_cell.angle_gamma   90.00
#
_symmetry.space_group_name_H-M   'P 1'
#
loop_
_entity.id
_entity.type
_entity.pdbx_description
1 polymer ?
#
loop_
_entity_poly.entity_id
_entity_poly.type
_entity_poly.pdbx_seq_one_letter_code
_entity_poly.pdbx_strand_id
1 'polypeptide(L)'
;MSQITADQRLADFQEIPVIDISGLLHGDAAARQAVADTLGRAAREVGFFQMVGHGIDLPLREGLITQAKRFFAQPETIKMERYIGLYHHHRGYVPPGEESPDPKKPDMKEAFDLAFELPGDDPEVLAGTPLLGPNPWPDLEGFREPVAAYYDAAYQVGRALMSGFARALGLDEQQLLRHVTKPPSQLRLIHYPYNPDAKDAQGIGAHTDYECFTLLLPTAPGLEVMNGAGEWIDVPYQEDALVVNIGDMLEVWSNGEFVATSHRVRKVKQERYSFPLFFACDYHTEVAPLPELVERHGKAHYAPLKAGDHLYAQTIQTFRYLRERLAKGEIALPEGAREVGSLGQHGKHKEGLG
;
A
#
# COMPACT_ATOMS: atom_id res chain seq x y z
N MET A 1 -15.24 -29.68 9.98
CA MET A 1 -14.13 -29.32 9.08
C MET A 1 -14.73 -29.22 7.68
N SER A 2 -15.34 -28.08 7.35
CA SER A 2 -15.89 -27.86 6.01
C SER A 2 -14.73 -27.58 5.07
N GLN A 3 -14.68 -28.31 3.95
CA GLN A 3 -13.83 -27.97 2.82
C GLN A 3 -14.17 -26.54 2.40
N ILE A 4 -13.26 -25.61 2.66
CA ILE A 4 -13.32 -24.27 2.08
C ILE A 4 -12.97 -24.49 0.61
N THR A 5 -14.00 -24.65 -0.23
CA THR A 5 -13.83 -24.56 -1.68
C THR A 5 -13.32 -23.17 -2.01
N ALA A 6 -12.40 -23.07 -2.97
CA ALA A 6 -11.71 -21.86 -3.46
C ALA A 6 -12.63 -20.78 -4.09
N ASP A 7 -13.89 -20.76 -3.69
CA ASP A 7 -14.99 -19.93 -4.17
C ASP A 7 -15.53 -19.05 -3.01
N GLN A 8 -14.65 -18.69 -2.06
CA GLN A 8 -14.95 -17.75 -0.99
C GLN A 8 -15.12 -16.36 -1.60
N ARG A 9 -16.35 -16.10 -2.04
CA ARG A 9 -16.84 -14.76 -2.32
C ARG A 9 -16.57 -13.93 -1.07
N LEU A 10 -15.91 -12.79 -1.28
CA LEU A 10 -15.84 -11.70 -0.33
C LEU A 10 -17.17 -11.57 0.43
N ALA A 11 -17.17 -11.26 1.72
CA ALA A 11 -18.42 -11.13 2.44
C ALA A 11 -19.22 -9.93 1.89
N ASP A 12 -20.56 -10.02 1.95
CA ASP A 12 -21.46 -8.89 1.69
C ASP A 12 -21.49 -7.94 2.91
N PHE A 13 -20.29 -7.58 3.40
CA PHE A 13 -20.14 -6.75 4.58
C PHE A 13 -20.78 -5.38 4.37
N GLN A 14 -21.29 -4.82 5.46
CA GLN A 14 -21.96 -3.53 5.49
C GLN A 14 -21.20 -2.50 6.34
N GLU A 15 -20.15 -2.95 7.03
CA GLU A 15 -19.28 -2.13 7.87
C GLU A 15 -17.84 -2.61 7.81
N ILE A 16 -16.90 -1.70 8.06
CA ILE A 16 -15.47 -2.00 8.13
C ILE A 16 -15.11 -2.36 9.58
N PRO A 17 -14.55 -3.55 9.85
CA PRO A 17 -14.23 -3.97 11.20
C PRO A 17 -13.17 -3.07 11.84
N VAL A 18 -13.30 -2.82 13.15
CA VAL A 18 -12.29 -2.13 13.96
C VAL A 18 -11.56 -3.15 14.81
N ILE A 19 -10.23 -3.16 14.75
CA ILE A 19 -9.37 -4.13 15.42
C ILE A 19 -8.36 -3.40 16.30
N ASP A 20 -8.37 -3.72 17.59
CA ASP A 20 -7.33 -3.30 18.52
C ASP A 20 -6.15 -4.28 18.46
N ILE A 21 -4.97 -3.78 18.10
CA ILE A 21 -3.75 -4.59 17.97
C ILE A 21 -2.81 -4.51 19.18
N SER A 22 -3.21 -3.88 20.29
CA SER A 22 -2.38 -3.79 21.51
C SER A 22 -1.93 -5.16 22.02
N GLY A 23 -2.80 -6.17 21.94
CA GLY A 23 -2.48 -7.56 22.29
C GLY A 23 -1.42 -8.20 21.37
N LEU A 24 -1.30 -7.74 20.12
CA LEU A 24 -0.24 -8.18 19.21
C LEU A 24 1.12 -7.57 19.60
N LEU A 25 1.14 -6.31 20.02
CA LEU A 25 2.35 -5.56 20.35
C LEU A 25 2.89 -5.88 21.75
N HIS A 26 1.99 -6.06 22.73
CA HIS A 26 2.36 -6.10 24.15
C HIS A 26 1.82 -7.34 24.88
N GLY A 27 1.00 -8.16 24.22
CA GLY A 27 0.38 -9.33 24.82
C GLY A 27 1.32 -10.54 24.90
N ASP A 28 0.88 -11.52 25.70
CA ASP A 28 1.46 -12.86 25.74
C ASP A 28 1.09 -13.66 24.48
N ALA A 29 1.54 -14.93 24.42
CA ALA A 29 1.31 -15.77 23.25
C ALA A 29 -0.18 -15.99 22.93
N ALA A 30 -1.05 -16.02 23.95
CA ALA A 30 -2.49 -16.22 23.77
C ALA A 30 -3.17 -14.95 23.27
N ALA A 31 -2.81 -13.79 23.82
CA ALA A 31 -3.29 -12.49 23.36
C ALA A 31 -2.86 -12.21 21.91
N ARG A 32 -1.60 -12.50 21.56
CA ARG A 32 -1.11 -12.39 20.18
C ARG A 32 -1.90 -13.29 19.22
N GLN A 33 -2.21 -14.52 19.64
CA GLN A 33 -3.01 -15.42 18.83
C GLN A 33 -4.44 -14.93 18.64
N ALA A 34 -5.10 -14.44 19.70
CA ALA A 34 -6.47 -13.92 19.60
C ALA A 34 -6.58 -12.71 18.65
N VAL A 35 -5.58 -11.81 18.68
CA VAL A 35 -5.52 -10.70 17.72
C VAL A 35 -5.25 -11.24 16.31
N ALA A 36 -4.31 -12.18 16.13
CA ALA A 36 -4.04 -12.80 14.84
C ALA A 36 -5.29 -13.48 14.24
N ASP A 37 -6.08 -14.19 15.04
CA ASP A 37 -7.32 -14.83 14.59
C ASP A 37 -8.36 -13.78 14.12
N THR A 38 -8.39 -12.61 14.77
CA THR A 38 -9.27 -11.49 14.39
C THR A 38 -8.79 -10.80 13.12
N LEU A 39 -7.48 -10.55 12.99
CA LEU A 39 -6.85 -10.06 11.75
C LEU A 39 -7.12 -11.02 10.59
N GLY A 40 -6.95 -12.33 10.83
CA GLY A 40 -7.17 -13.36 9.83
C GLY A 40 -8.62 -13.47 9.37
N ARG A 41 -9.60 -13.19 10.22
CA ARG A 41 -11.01 -13.12 9.79
C ARG A 41 -11.25 -11.90 8.92
N ALA A 42 -10.82 -10.71 9.36
CA ALA A 42 -10.98 -9.49 8.57
C ALA A 42 -10.27 -9.59 7.20
N ALA A 43 -9.06 -10.16 7.15
CA ALA A 43 -8.33 -10.36 5.90
C ALA A 43 -8.98 -11.36 4.93
N ARG A 44 -9.68 -12.38 5.45
CA ARG A 44 -10.44 -13.37 4.64
C ARG A 44 -11.78 -12.84 4.16
N GLU A 45 -12.52 -12.16 5.03
CA GLU A 45 -13.92 -11.80 4.79
C GLU A 45 -14.08 -10.43 4.14
N VAL A 46 -13.19 -9.48 4.46
CA VAL A 46 -13.30 -8.08 4.06
C VAL A 46 -12.08 -7.62 3.25
N GLY A 47 -10.87 -8.06 3.61
CA GLY A 47 -9.61 -7.54 3.07
C GLY A 47 -9.26 -6.13 3.56
N PHE A 48 -10.08 -5.54 4.44
CA PHE A 48 -9.93 -4.21 5.03
C PHE A 48 -10.30 -4.23 6.52
N PHE A 49 -9.66 -3.35 7.29
CA PHE A 49 -10.05 -3.05 8.67
C PHE A 49 -9.52 -1.68 9.10
N GLN A 50 -10.16 -1.09 10.10
CA GLN A 50 -9.59 0.01 10.87
C GLN A 50 -8.81 -0.56 12.06
N MET A 51 -7.64 -0.02 12.32
CA MET A 51 -6.70 -0.50 13.32
C MET A 51 -6.48 0.56 14.39
N VAL A 52 -6.74 0.19 15.64
CA VAL A 52 -6.48 1.01 16.84
C VAL A 52 -5.49 0.29 17.76
N GLY A 53 -5.02 0.96 18.81
CA GLY A 53 -4.05 0.36 19.75
C GLY A 53 -2.68 0.09 19.12
N HIS A 54 -2.36 0.77 18.02
CA HIS A 54 -1.13 0.57 17.24
C HIS A 54 0.12 1.23 17.84
N GLY A 55 -0.03 2.05 18.89
CA GLY A 55 1.11 2.62 19.63
C GLY A 55 1.91 3.70 18.89
N ILE A 56 1.36 4.30 17.82
CA ILE A 56 2.00 5.46 17.16
C ILE A 56 1.47 6.72 17.84
N ASP A 57 2.36 7.39 18.56
CA ASP A 57 2.01 8.55 19.36
C ASP A 57 1.43 9.69 18.50
N LEU A 58 0.46 10.43 19.06
CA LEU A 58 -0.17 11.58 18.39
C LEU A 58 0.85 12.62 17.88
N PRO A 59 1.90 13.01 18.64
CA PRO A 59 2.91 13.95 18.13
C PRO A 59 3.65 13.49 16.88
N LEU A 60 3.82 12.18 16.65
CA LEU A 60 4.43 11.67 15.41
C LEU A 60 3.49 11.86 14.22
N ARG A 61 2.20 11.56 14.40
CA ARG A 61 1.15 11.76 13.38
C ARG A 61 1.00 13.25 13.04
N GLU A 62 0.90 14.11 14.04
CA GLU A 62 0.80 15.56 13.86
C GLU A 62 2.06 16.17 13.25
N GLY A 63 3.24 15.65 13.63
CA GLY A 63 4.53 16.00 13.05
C GLY A 63 4.55 15.76 11.54
N LEU A 64 4.18 14.55 11.10
CA LEU A 64 4.05 14.21 9.67
C LEU A 64 3.09 15.16 8.95
N ILE A 65 1.87 15.33 9.47
CA ILE A 65 0.82 16.17 8.86
C ILE A 65 1.32 17.62 8.72
N THR A 66 1.97 18.15 9.76
CA THR A 66 2.51 19.52 9.77
C THR A 66 3.60 19.68 8.71
N GLN A 67 4.53 18.73 8.62
CA GLN A 67 5.61 18.79 7.63
C GLN A 67 5.09 18.66 6.20
N ALA A 68 4.11 17.78 5.96
CA ALA A 68 3.46 17.67 4.66
C ALA A 68 2.80 18.99 4.24
N LYS A 69 2.02 19.61 5.13
CA LYS A 69 1.41 20.93 4.87
C LYS A 69 2.45 22.01 4.56
N ARG A 70 3.55 22.06 5.34
CA ARG A 70 4.66 23.00 5.07
C ARG A 70 5.28 22.76 3.71
N PHE A 71 5.54 21.51 3.34
CA PHE A 71 6.12 21.16 2.05
C PHE A 71 5.20 21.55 0.89
N PHE A 72 3.91 21.19 0.94
CA PHE A 72 2.96 21.46 -0.14
C PHE A 72 2.59 22.93 -0.30
N ALA A 73 2.73 23.73 0.77
CA ALA A 73 2.57 25.19 0.74
C ALA A 73 3.72 25.93 0.01
N GLN A 74 4.84 25.26 -0.28
CA GLN A 74 5.94 25.87 -1.02
C GLN A 74 5.57 26.12 -2.49
N PRO A 75 6.22 27.11 -3.16
CA PRO A 75 6.06 27.30 -4.60
C PRO A 75 6.36 26.02 -5.39
N GLU A 76 5.60 25.77 -6.45
CA GLU A 76 5.78 24.58 -7.30
C GLU A 76 7.23 24.45 -7.81
N THR A 77 7.88 25.58 -8.15
CA THR A 77 9.27 25.59 -8.58
C THR A 77 10.23 24.98 -7.55
N ILE A 78 9.99 25.22 -6.26
CA ILE A 78 10.80 24.65 -5.16
C ILE A 78 10.49 23.17 -4.99
N LYS A 79 9.20 22.77 -5.03
CA LYS A 79 8.80 21.36 -4.94
C LYS A 79 9.40 20.54 -6.10
N MET A 80 9.44 21.11 -7.31
CA MET A 80 10.01 20.48 -8.51
C MET A 80 11.53 20.27 -8.45
N GLU A 81 12.27 20.92 -7.55
CA GLU A 81 13.69 20.60 -7.31
C GLU A 81 13.90 19.17 -6.77
N ARG A 82 12.83 18.57 -6.24
CA ARG A 82 12.78 17.18 -5.80
C ARG A 82 11.90 16.31 -6.70
N TYR A 83 11.66 16.72 -7.96
CA TYR A 83 10.82 15.95 -8.88
C TYR A 83 11.25 14.47 -8.96
N ILE A 84 10.29 13.57 -8.83
CA ILE A 84 10.50 12.12 -8.77
C ILE A 84 11.27 11.58 -9.98
N GLY A 85 11.10 12.19 -11.15
CA GLY A 85 11.78 11.80 -12.39
C GLY A 85 13.27 12.12 -12.44
N LEU A 86 13.80 12.88 -11.47
CA LEU A 86 15.23 13.15 -11.32
C LEU A 86 16.00 11.98 -10.69
N TYR A 87 15.30 11.01 -10.12
CA TYR A 87 15.90 9.94 -9.33
C TYR A 87 15.57 8.56 -9.90
N HIS A 88 16.59 7.69 -9.99
CA HIS A 88 16.41 6.31 -10.48
C HIS A 88 15.57 5.44 -9.53
N HIS A 89 15.58 5.76 -8.25
CA HIS A 89 14.96 4.99 -7.18
C HIS A 89 13.51 5.40 -6.89
N HIS A 90 12.85 6.16 -7.78
CA HIS A 90 11.42 6.49 -7.72
C HIS A 90 10.94 7.04 -6.36
N ARG A 91 11.58 8.12 -5.92
CA ARG A 91 11.23 8.87 -4.70
C ARG A 91 11.29 10.36 -5.02
N GLY A 92 10.53 11.18 -4.29
CA GLY A 92 10.49 12.62 -4.45
C GLY A 92 9.10 13.16 -4.77
N TYR A 93 9.06 14.41 -5.22
CA TYR A 93 7.85 15.14 -5.52
C TYR A 93 7.16 14.64 -6.81
N VAL A 94 5.87 14.39 -6.70
CA VAL A 94 4.98 13.97 -7.79
C VAL A 94 4.01 15.12 -8.07
N PRO A 95 4.16 15.84 -9.19
CA PRO A 95 3.29 16.96 -9.52
C PRO A 95 1.90 16.49 -9.99
N PRO A 96 0.89 17.37 -9.97
CA PRO A 96 -0.41 17.09 -10.55
C PRO A 96 -0.30 16.59 -12.00
N GLY A 97 -1.12 15.59 -12.33
CA GLY A 97 -1.15 14.96 -13.65
C GLY A 97 -0.09 13.88 -13.91
N GLU A 98 0.91 13.69 -13.04
CA GLU A 98 2.01 12.74 -13.29
C GLU A 98 1.52 11.27 -13.36
N GLU A 99 0.52 10.92 -12.55
CA GLU A 99 -0.10 9.58 -12.51
C GLU A 99 -1.34 9.46 -13.41
N SER A 100 -1.62 10.48 -14.23
CA SER A 100 -2.87 10.51 -15.01
C SER A 100 -2.75 9.68 -16.27
N PRO A 101 -3.68 8.74 -16.52
CA PRO A 101 -3.67 7.96 -17.76
C PRO A 101 -3.93 8.85 -18.98
N ASP A 102 -4.74 9.91 -18.82
CA ASP A 102 -5.07 10.90 -19.84
C ASP A 102 -4.46 12.28 -19.46
N PRO A 103 -3.47 12.79 -20.20
CA PRO A 103 -2.88 14.12 -19.98
C PRO A 103 -3.89 15.27 -20.07
N LYS A 104 -5.06 15.06 -20.71
CA LYS A 104 -6.13 16.06 -20.85
C LYS A 104 -7.04 16.11 -19.62
N LYS A 105 -6.93 15.15 -18.71
CA LYS A 105 -7.72 15.04 -17.47
C LYS A 105 -6.81 14.75 -16.28
N PRO A 106 -5.92 15.71 -15.93
CA PRO A 106 -4.96 15.49 -14.85
C PRO A 106 -5.68 15.26 -13.52
N ASP A 107 -5.18 14.28 -12.77
CA ASP A 107 -5.39 14.18 -11.34
C ASP A 107 -4.78 15.43 -10.69
N MET A 108 -5.59 16.12 -9.90
CA MET A 108 -5.22 17.38 -9.27
C MET A 108 -4.43 17.17 -7.98
N LYS A 109 -4.28 15.93 -7.51
CA LYS A 109 -3.45 15.62 -6.35
C LYS A 109 -1.97 15.79 -6.68
N GLU A 110 -1.22 16.17 -5.66
CA GLU A 110 0.24 16.14 -5.67
C GLU A 110 0.72 15.22 -4.54
N ALA A 111 1.95 14.72 -4.63
CA ALA A 111 2.52 13.87 -3.60
C ALA A 111 4.01 14.10 -3.37
N PHE A 112 4.51 13.61 -2.23
CA PHE A 112 5.94 13.43 -1.99
C PHE A 112 6.18 12.00 -1.52
N ASP A 113 6.97 11.26 -2.30
CA ASP A 113 7.22 9.85 -2.10
C ASP A 113 8.56 9.65 -1.39
N LEU A 114 8.52 8.91 -0.29
CA LEU A 114 9.71 8.36 0.35
C LEU A 114 9.50 6.87 0.62
N ALA A 115 10.57 6.14 0.90
CA ALA A 115 10.48 4.73 1.22
C ALA A 115 11.57 4.35 2.23
N PHE A 116 11.71 3.05 2.51
CA PHE A 116 12.83 2.53 3.29
C PHE A 116 14.14 3.09 2.73
N GLU A 117 14.88 3.81 3.59
CA GLU A 117 16.05 4.57 3.19
C GLU A 117 17.27 3.64 3.13
N LEU A 118 17.90 3.54 1.96
CA LEU A 118 19.20 2.91 1.81
C LEU A 118 20.27 3.97 1.59
N PRO A 119 21.46 3.82 2.20
CA PRO A 119 22.56 4.74 1.96
C PRO A 119 23.07 4.62 0.51
N GLY A 120 23.69 5.67 0.00
CA GLY A 120 24.12 5.74 -1.40
C GLY A 120 25.21 4.73 -1.79
N ASP A 121 25.90 4.14 -0.80
CA ASP A 121 26.92 3.11 -0.96
C ASP A 121 26.39 1.68 -0.70
N ASP A 122 25.09 1.50 -0.47
CA ASP A 122 24.49 0.18 -0.38
C ASP A 122 24.67 -0.61 -1.70
N PRO A 123 24.99 -1.92 -1.65
CA PRO A 123 25.19 -2.72 -2.85
C PRO A 123 24.04 -2.68 -3.87
N GLU A 124 22.78 -2.61 -3.44
CA GLU A 124 21.63 -2.52 -4.35
C GLU A 124 21.57 -1.18 -5.07
N VAL A 125 21.92 -0.12 -4.35
CA VAL A 125 21.95 1.24 -4.88
C VAL A 125 23.07 1.36 -5.92
N LEU A 126 24.25 0.82 -5.61
CA LEU A 126 25.38 0.73 -6.54
C LEU A 126 25.08 -0.16 -7.76
N ALA A 127 24.30 -1.22 -7.58
CA ALA A 127 23.83 -2.07 -8.68
C ALA A 127 22.75 -1.41 -9.55
N GLY A 128 22.18 -0.28 -9.12
CA GLY A 128 21.09 0.39 -9.82
C GLY A 128 19.77 -0.36 -9.73
N THR A 129 19.58 -1.19 -8.69
CA THR A 129 18.32 -1.91 -8.47
C THR A 129 17.16 -0.91 -8.37
N PRO A 130 16.12 -1.01 -9.22
CA PRO A 130 14.99 -0.08 -9.21
C PRO A 130 14.33 0.03 -7.83
N LEU A 131 13.72 1.17 -7.53
CA LEU A 131 12.97 1.43 -6.28
C LEU A 131 13.81 1.39 -4.99
N LEU A 132 15.12 1.15 -5.04
CA LEU A 132 16.01 1.11 -3.88
C LEU A 132 16.99 2.28 -3.91
N GLY A 133 17.12 3.02 -2.80
CA GLY A 133 17.95 4.21 -2.76
C GLY A 133 17.68 5.15 -1.58
N PRO A 134 18.46 6.25 -1.51
CA PRO A 134 18.25 7.30 -0.51
C PRO A 134 16.94 8.06 -0.77
N ASN A 135 16.39 8.68 0.28
CA ASN A 135 15.25 9.59 0.10
C ASN A 135 15.75 10.99 -0.30
N PRO A 136 15.16 11.63 -1.33
CA PRO A 136 15.57 12.96 -1.78
C PRO A 136 14.94 14.05 -0.90
N TRP A 137 15.37 14.13 0.37
CA TRP A 137 14.82 15.06 1.35
C TRP A 137 14.83 16.52 0.84
N PRO A 138 13.71 17.26 0.95
CA PRO A 138 13.66 18.66 0.56
C PRO A 138 14.57 19.50 1.47
N ASP A 139 15.09 20.61 0.94
CA ASP A 139 15.81 21.60 1.73
C ASP A 139 14.82 22.46 2.53
N LEU A 140 14.12 21.82 3.46
CA LEU A 140 13.12 22.42 4.32
C LEU A 140 13.46 22.09 5.77
N GLU A 141 13.85 23.12 6.53
CA GLU A 141 14.30 22.98 7.91
C GLU A 141 13.26 22.24 8.77
N GLY A 142 13.73 21.17 9.45
CA GLY A 142 12.91 20.34 10.34
C GLY A 142 11.89 19.45 9.62
N PHE A 143 12.01 19.26 8.29
CA PHE A 143 11.13 18.34 7.55
C PHE A 143 11.51 16.88 7.76
N ARG A 144 12.80 16.55 7.70
CA ARG A 144 13.28 15.16 7.68
C ARG A 144 12.92 14.41 8.96
N GLU A 145 13.24 14.99 10.11
CA GLU A 145 13.19 14.28 11.38
C GLU A 145 11.76 13.82 11.75
N PRO A 146 10.70 14.65 11.68
CA PRO A 146 9.35 14.19 12.00
C PRO A 146 8.81 13.18 10.99
N VAL A 147 9.13 13.35 9.70
CA VAL A 147 8.65 12.45 8.62
C VAL A 147 9.32 11.08 8.76
N ALA A 148 10.63 11.04 9.00
CA ALA A 148 11.37 9.81 9.24
C ALA A 148 10.91 9.11 10.54
N ALA A 149 10.68 9.85 11.62
CA ALA A 149 10.20 9.29 12.87
C ALA A 149 8.81 8.63 12.73
N TYR A 150 7.90 9.26 11.97
CA TYR A 150 6.62 8.63 11.65
C TYR A 150 6.80 7.38 10.77
N TYR A 151 7.64 7.46 9.72
CA TYR A 151 7.93 6.32 8.84
C TYR A 151 8.41 5.11 9.66
N ASP A 152 9.39 5.31 10.55
CA ASP A 152 9.94 4.23 11.37
C ASP A 152 8.88 3.61 12.29
N ALA A 153 8.06 4.43 12.94
CA ALA A 153 6.98 3.96 13.81
C ALA A 153 5.94 3.16 13.03
N ALA A 154 5.46 3.68 11.89
CA ALA A 154 4.51 2.99 11.02
C ALA A 154 5.10 1.69 10.45
N TYR A 155 6.39 1.68 10.10
CA TYR A 155 7.08 0.49 9.62
C TYR A 155 7.18 -0.60 10.69
N GLN A 156 7.46 -0.26 11.96
CA GLN A 156 7.43 -1.25 13.04
C GLN A 156 6.03 -1.84 13.27
N VAL A 157 4.98 -1.02 13.16
CA VAL A 157 3.59 -1.53 13.20
C VAL A 157 3.33 -2.47 12.03
N GLY A 158 3.78 -2.13 10.82
CA GLY A 158 3.69 -3.00 9.65
C GLY A 158 4.41 -4.34 9.88
N ARG A 159 5.61 -4.34 10.48
CA ARG A 159 6.29 -5.59 10.86
C ARG A 159 5.48 -6.43 11.84
N ALA A 160 4.87 -5.81 12.85
CA ALA A 160 4.00 -6.53 13.79
C ALA A 160 2.78 -7.14 13.07
N LEU A 161 2.15 -6.41 12.16
CA LEU A 161 1.05 -6.93 11.33
C LEU A 161 1.51 -8.11 10.46
N MET A 162 2.70 -8.04 9.86
CA MET A 162 3.26 -9.15 9.08
C MET A 162 3.41 -10.42 9.93
N SER A 163 3.89 -10.31 11.18
CA SER A 163 3.88 -11.42 12.14
C SER A 163 2.47 -11.91 12.47
N GLY A 164 1.53 -10.99 12.69
CA GLY A 164 0.12 -11.30 12.96
C GLY A 164 -0.53 -12.09 11.82
N PHE A 165 -0.31 -11.67 10.58
CA PHE A 165 -0.80 -12.37 9.38
C PHE A 165 -0.18 -13.75 9.22
N ALA A 166 1.12 -13.91 9.46
CA ALA A 166 1.76 -15.24 9.46
C ALA A 166 1.07 -16.17 10.47
N ARG A 167 0.85 -15.72 11.71
CA ARG A 167 0.16 -16.49 12.74
C ARG A 167 -1.29 -16.82 12.38
N ALA A 168 -2.00 -15.87 11.76
CA ALA A 168 -3.36 -16.05 11.29
C ALA A 168 -3.49 -17.07 10.15
N LEU A 169 -2.41 -17.30 9.40
CA LEU A 169 -2.28 -18.36 8.40
C LEU A 169 -1.80 -19.68 9.00
N GLY A 170 -1.51 -19.75 10.30
CA GLY A 170 -0.97 -20.94 10.97
C GLY A 170 0.52 -21.16 10.70
N LEU A 171 1.26 -20.10 10.36
CA LEU A 171 2.69 -20.12 10.05
C LEU A 171 3.52 -19.62 11.24
N ASP A 172 4.83 -19.83 11.17
CA ASP A 172 5.77 -19.21 12.11
C ASP A 172 5.78 -17.68 11.94
N GLU A 173 5.80 -16.94 13.05
CA GLU A 173 5.69 -15.47 13.05
C GLU A 173 6.89 -14.74 12.42
N GLN A 174 8.01 -15.44 12.24
CA GLN A 174 9.22 -14.93 11.58
C GLN A 174 9.30 -15.33 10.10
N GLN A 175 8.47 -16.27 9.64
CA GLN A 175 8.52 -16.80 8.27
C GLN A 175 8.36 -15.72 7.20
N LEU A 176 7.47 -14.75 7.44
CA LEU A 176 7.28 -13.61 6.52
C LEU A 176 8.26 -12.47 6.80
N LEU A 177 8.71 -12.30 8.05
CA LEU A 177 9.60 -11.21 8.44
C LEU A 177 10.99 -11.27 7.81
N ARG A 178 11.45 -12.45 7.39
CA ARG A 178 12.72 -12.61 6.65
C ARG A 178 12.71 -11.93 5.28
N HIS A 179 11.54 -11.55 4.77
CA HIS A 179 11.36 -10.92 3.47
C HIS A 179 11.18 -9.40 3.56
N VAL A 180 11.44 -8.77 4.71
CA VAL A 180 11.23 -7.32 4.90
C VAL A 180 12.46 -6.66 5.54
N THR A 181 13.64 -6.97 5.01
CA THR A 181 14.92 -6.46 5.49
C THR A 181 15.27 -5.09 4.92
N LYS A 182 15.06 -4.92 3.62
CA LYS A 182 15.26 -3.68 2.85
C LYS A 182 14.18 -3.53 1.75
N PRO A 183 12.89 -3.61 2.12
CA PRO A 183 11.82 -3.59 1.12
C PRO A 183 11.67 -2.19 0.54
N PRO A 184 11.20 -2.05 -0.71
CA PRO A 184 10.83 -0.76 -1.29
C PRO A 184 9.50 -0.23 -0.71
N SER A 185 9.22 -0.45 0.58
CA SER A 185 7.98 -0.01 1.23
C SER A 185 7.89 1.52 1.19
N GLN A 186 6.90 2.05 0.48
CA GLN A 186 6.80 3.47 0.16
C GLN A 186 5.78 4.16 1.07
N LEU A 187 6.19 5.23 1.76
CA LEU A 187 5.28 6.19 2.37
C LEU A 187 5.05 7.34 1.39
N ARG A 188 3.79 7.54 1.02
CA ARG A 188 3.37 8.59 0.11
C ARG A 188 2.64 9.69 0.89
N LEU A 189 3.18 10.90 0.90
CA LEU A 189 2.49 12.07 1.47
C LEU A 189 1.63 12.64 0.35
N ILE A 190 0.31 12.53 0.43
CA ILE A 190 -0.60 13.01 -0.63
C ILE A 190 -1.30 14.28 -0.16
N HIS A 191 -1.34 15.29 -1.02
CA HIS A 191 -2.18 16.48 -0.86
C HIS A 191 -3.22 16.53 -1.99
N TYR A 192 -4.49 16.51 -1.58
CA TYR A 192 -5.63 16.77 -2.43
C TYR A 192 -6.05 18.22 -2.20
N PRO A 193 -5.79 19.15 -3.15
CA PRO A 193 -6.16 20.54 -2.96
C PRO A 193 -7.68 20.71 -2.99
N TYR A 194 -8.16 21.81 -2.40
CA TYR A 194 -9.56 22.21 -2.56
C TYR A 194 -9.91 22.32 -4.05
N ASN A 195 -10.98 21.63 -4.45
CA ASN A 195 -11.44 21.62 -5.84
C ASN A 195 -12.97 21.82 -5.90
N PRO A 196 -13.47 23.01 -6.24
CA PRO A 196 -14.91 23.28 -6.29
C PRO A 196 -15.63 22.49 -7.38
N ASP A 197 -14.89 22.03 -8.39
CA ASP A 197 -15.36 21.30 -9.56
C ASP A 197 -15.22 19.77 -9.41
N ALA A 198 -14.79 19.29 -8.24
CA ALA A 198 -14.71 17.86 -7.95
C ALA A 198 -16.08 17.20 -8.14
N LYS A 199 -16.13 16.22 -9.05
CA LYS A 199 -17.29 15.36 -9.30
C LYS A 199 -16.91 13.93 -8.97
N ASP A 200 -17.54 13.39 -7.94
CA ASP A 200 -17.42 11.97 -7.61
C ASP A 200 -18.37 11.15 -8.48
N ALA A 201 -17.94 9.94 -8.83
CA ALA A 201 -18.78 8.97 -9.51
C ALA A 201 -18.33 7.56 -9.13
N GLN A 202 -19.29 6.69 -8.82
CA GLN A 202 -19.03 5.33 -8.31
C GLN A 202 -18.10 4.52 -9.21
N GLY A 203 -17.19 3.77 -8.60
CA GLY A 203 -16.22 2.91 -9.30
C GLY A 203 -15.07 3.61 -10.02
N ILE A 204 -15.08 4.94 -10.19
CA ILE A 204 -13.93 5.64 -10.78
C ILE A 204 -12.74 5.57 -9.81
N GLY A 205 -11.59 5.13 -10.32
CA GLY A 205 -10.35 5.00 -9.54
C GLY A 205 -10.30 3.75 -8.66
N ALA A 206 -11.18 2.78 -8.88
CA ALA A 206 -11.14 1.48 -8.22
C ALA A 206 -9.84 0.72 -8.56
N HIS A 207 -9.15 0.22 -7.54
CA HIS A 207 -7.93 -0.58 -7.68
C HIS A 207 -7.72 -1.48 -6.46
N THR A 208 -6.76 -2.39 -6.57
CA THR A 208 -6.11 -3.09 -5.45
C THR A 208 -4.67 -2.59 -5.34
N ASP A 209 -4.11 -2.68 -4.13
CA ASP A 209 -2.70 -2.34 -3.90
C ASP A 209 -1.81 -3.54 -4.22
N TYR A 210 -0.60 -3.29 -4.69
CA TYR A 210 0.28 -4.33 -5.24
C TYR A 210 1.12 -5.01 -4.17
N GLU A 211 1.40 -4.32 -3.07
CA GLU A 211 2.28 -4.73 -2.00
C GLU A 211 1.64 -5.82 -1.11
N CYS A 212 2.21 -6.11 0.07
CA CYS A 212 1.61 -7.08 0.98
C CYS A 212 0.34 -6.51 1.63
N PHE A 213 0.39 -5.27 2.10
CA PHE A 213 -0.73 -4.53 2.65
C PHE A 213 -0.38 -3.05 2.76
N THR A 214 -1.37 -2.20 2.97
CA THR A 214 -1.20 -0.76 3.15
C THR A 214 -1.57 -0.37 4.58
N LEU A 215 -0.80 0.54 5.20
CA LEU A 215 -1.21 1.25 6.41
C LEU A 215 -1.48 2.71 6.04
N LEU A 216 -2.75 3.11 6.10
CA LEU A 216 -3.16 4.46 5.75
C LEU A 216 -3.47 5.26 7.02
N LEU A 217 -2.79 6.40 7.18
CA LEU A 217 -3.24 7.48 8.07
C LEU A 217 -4.10 8.47 7.26
N PRO A 218 -5.44 8.45 7.39
CA PRO A 218 -6.31 9.44 6.79
C PRO A 218 -6.38 10.71 7.65
N THR A 219 -6.72 11.86 7.05
CA THR A 219 -7.08 13.08 7.82
C THR A 219 -8.54 13.49 7.67
N ALA A 220 -9.31 12.76 6.87
CA ALA A 220 -10.72 13.01 6.60
C ALA A 220 -11.36 11.78 5.94
N PRO A 221 -12.71 11.70 5.86
CA PRO A 221 -13.39 10.68 5.07
C PRO A 221 -13.03 10.73 3.58
N GLY A 222 -13.30 9.64 2.87
CA GLY A 222 -13.25 9.62 1.41
C GLY A 222 -12.67 8.35 0.79
N LEU A 223 -12.63 7.24 1.54
CA LEU A 223 -12.28 5.92 1.04
C LEU A 223 -13.55 5.06 1.01
N GLU A 224 -13.73 4.30 -0.06
CA GLU A 224 -14.78 3.28 -0.16
C GLU A 224 -14.16 1.94 -0.57
N VAL A 225 -14.74 0.85 -0.07
CA VAL A 225 -14.32 -0.54 -0.31
C VAL A 225 -15.48 -1.31 -0.94
N MET A 226 -15.20 -2.13 -1.95
CA MET A 226 -16.22 -2.93 -2.61
C MET A 226 -16.48 -4.23 -1.83
N ASN A 227 -17.74 -4.49 -1.45
CA ASN A 227 -18.12 -5.76 -0.81
C ASN A 227 -18.37 -6.89 -1.83
N GLY A 228 -18.74 -8.09 -1.33
CA GLY A 228 -19.05 -9.25 -2.16
C GLY A 228 -20.23 -9.10 -3.10
N ALA A 229 -21.16 -8.19 -2.79
CA ALA A 229 -22.32 -7.87 -3.61
C ALA A 229 -22.01 -6.80 -4.69
N GLY A 230 -20.75 -6.33 -4.77
CA GLY A 230 -20.35 -5.25 -5.67
C GLY A 230 -20.79 -3.86 -5.22
N GLU A 231 -21.21 -3.71 -3.96
CA GLU A 231 -21.60 -2.45 -3.35
C GLU A 231 -20.38 -1.73 -2.77
N TRP A 232 -20.35 -0.41 -2.90
CA TRP A 232 -19.29 0.43 -2.32
C TRP A 232 -19.66 0.86 -0.90
N ILE A 233 -18.85 0.44 0.07
CA ILE A 233 -19.03 0.70 1.50
C ILE A 233 -18.04 1.80 1.93
N ASP A 234 -18.55 2.87 2.55
CA ASP A 234 -17.72 3.95 3.08
C ASP A 234 -16.85 3.44 4.25
N VAL A 235 -15.57 3.84 4.25
CA VAL A 235 -14.70 3.71 5.43
C VAL A 235 -14.86 4.97 6.28
N PRO A 236 -15.48 4.88 7.47
CA PRO A 236 -15.66 6.05 8.32
C PRO A 236 -14.31 6.58 8.80
N TYR A 237 -14.20 7.89 8.97
CA TYR A 237 -13.01 8.50 9.56
C TYR A 237 -13.03 8.31 11.08
N GLN A 238 -11.93 7.81 11.64
CA GLN A 238 -11.68 7.69 13.06
C GLN A 238 -10.30 8.24 13.39
N GLU A 239 -10.25 9.22 14.30
CA GLU A 239 -9.06 10.05 14.57
C GLU A 239 -7.83 9.25 15.00
N ASP A 240 -8.02 8.19 15.80
CA ASP A 240 -6.96 7.31 16.31
C ASP A 240 -6.86 5.97 15.58
N ALA A 241 -7.46 5.86 14.39
CA ALA A 241 -7.36 4.65 13.59
C ALA A 241 -6.46 4.84 12.37
N LEU A 242 -5.67 3.82 12.06
CA LEU A 242 -5.13 3.60 10.72
C LEU A 242 -6.10 2.72 9.95
N VAL A 243 -6.26 2.94 8.66
CA VAL A 243 -6.94 1.99 7.78
C VAL A 243 -5.91 1.01 7.24
N VAL A 244 -6.21 -0.28 7.26
CA VAL A 244 -5.34 -1.33 6.73
C VAL A 244 -6.08 -2.13 5.69
N ASN A 245 -5.42 -2.41 4.58
CA ASN A 245 -5.93 -3.31 3.55
C ASN A 245 -4.88 -4.28 3.03
N ILE A 246 -5.35 -5.47 2.67
CA ILE A 246 -4.53 -6.51 2.05
C ILE A 246 -4.22 -6.12 0.61
N GLY A 247 -2.98 -6.36 0.19
CA GLY A 247 -2.52 -6.18 -1.18
C GLY A 247 -2.24 -7.50 -1.89
N ASP A 248 -1.95 -7.39 -3.18
CA ASP A 248 -1.82 -8.52 -4.10
C ASP A 248 -0.73 -9.52 -3.66
N MET A 249 0.42 -9.05 -3.13
CA MET A 249 1.50 -9.97 -2.71
C MET A 249 1.08 -10.87 -1.55
N LEU A 250 0.30 -10.36 -0.59
CA LEU A 250 -0.15 -11.17 0.54
C LEU A 250 -1.32 -12.08 0.15
N GLU A 251 -2.17 -11.67 -0.80
CA GLU A 251 -3.13 -12.58 -1.43
C GLU A 251 -2.42 -13.76 -2.12
N VAL A 252 -1.35 -13.49 -2.90
CA VAL A 252 -0.56 -14.54 -3.56
C VAL A 252 0.11 -15.48 -2.53
N TRP A 253 0.82 -14.94 -1.53
CA TRP A 253 1.45 -15.75 -0.49
C TRP A 253 0.44 -16.61 0.27
N SER A 254 -0.73 -16.04 0.59
CA SER A 254 -1.81 -16.74 1.29
C SER A 254 -2.56 -17.75 0.41
N ASN A 255 -2.18 -17.90 -0.87
CA ASN A 255 -2.85 -18.72 -1.87
C ASN A 255 -4.35 -18.38 -2.03
N GLY A 256 -4.70 -17.11 -1.80
CA GLY A 256 -6.08 -16.62 -1.87
C GLY A 256 -6.91 -16.77 -0.60
N GLU A 257 -6.31 -17.18 0.53
CA GLU A 257 -7.02 -17.10 1.82
C GLU A 257 -7.29 -15.64 2.21
N PHE A 258 -6.30 -14.76 2.09
CA PHE A 258 -6.50 -13.34 2.30
C PHE A 258 -6.82 -12.67 0.97
N VAL A 259 -7.71 -11.69 0.99
CA VAL A 259 -8.25 -11.08 -0.23
C VAL A 259 -7.82 -9.62 -0.33
N ALA A 260 -7.20 -9.27 -1.45
CA ALA A 260 -6.94 -7.91 -1.88
C ALA A 260 -8.23 -7.31 -2.47
N THR A 261 -8.94 -6.57 -1.64
CA THR A 261 -10.25 -6.01 -1.97
C THR A 261 -10.13 -4.70 -2.75
N SER A 262 -10.99 -4.53 -3.75
CA SER A 262 -11.04 -3.29 -4.53
C SER A 262 -11.48 -2.13 -3.66
N HIS A 263 -10.75 -1.03 -3.75
CA HIS A 263 -11.07 0.19 -3.04
C HIS A 263 -10.90 1.40 -3.96
N ARG A 264 -11.50 2.53 -3.58
CA ARG A 264 -11.40 3.78 -4.33
C ARG A 264 -11.37 4.98 -3.42
N VAL A 265 -10.72 6.04 -3.90
CA VAL A 265 -10.72 7.33 -3.22
C VAL A 265 -11.78 8.23 -3.87
N ARG A 266 -12.76 8.64 -3.07
CA ARG A 266 -13.83 9.56 -3.48
C ARG A 266 -13.25 10.93 -3.83
N LYS A 267 -13.80 11.54 -4.88
CA LYS A 267 -13.50 12.93 -5.23
C LYS A 267 -14.33 13.87 -4.37
N VAL A 268 -13.70 14.48 -3.37
CA VAL A 268 -14.31 15.48 -2.50
C VAL A 268 -13.88 16.89 -2.90
N LYS A 269 -14.66 17.90 -2.51
CA LYS A 269 -14.31 19.30 -2.79
C LYS A 269 -13.27 19.85 -1.82
N GLN A 270 -13.30 19.35 -0.59
CA GLN A 270 -12.48 19.80 0.52
C GLN A 270 -11.01 19.43 0.30
N GLU A 271 -10.13 20.27 0.81
CA GLU A 271 -8.71 19.94 0.93
C GLU A 271 -8.53 18.74 1.87
N ARG A 272 -7.66 17.79 1.50
CA ARG A 272 -7.40 16.58 2.28
C ARG A 272 -5.95 16.17 2.17
N TYR A 273 -5.42 15.61 3.25
CA TYR A 273 -4.12 14.95 3.28
C TYR A 273 -4.30 13.46 3.56
N SER A 274 -3.40 12.64 3.03
CA SER A 274 -3.48 11.18 3.13
C SER A 274 -2.09 10.59 3.11
N PHE A 275 -1.81 9.63 4.00
CA PHE A 275 -0.47 9.09 4.18
C PHE A 275 -0.47 7.55 4.16
N PRO A 276 -0.63 6.92 2.98
CA PRO A 276 -0.45 5.48 2.87
C PRO A 276 1.04 5.10 2.93
N LEU A 277 1.36 4.16 3.82
CA LEU A 277 2.57 3.34 3.78
C LEU A 277 2.23 2.01 3.11
N PHE A 278 2.68 1.84 1.87
CA PHE A 278 2.59 0.59 1.13
C PHE A 278 3.68 -0.36 1.64
N PHE A 279 3.28 -1.40 2.38
CA PHE A 279 4.19 -2.32 3.05
C PHE A 279 4.52 -3.50 2.14
N ALA A 280 5.70 -3.44 1.52
CA ALA A 280 6.20 -4.42 0.56
C ALA A 280 7.14 -5.44 1.20
N CYS A 281 7.52 -6.45 0.42
CA CYS A 281 8.66 -7.33 0.69
C CYS A 281 9.90 -6.94 -0.13
N ASP A 282 11.06 -7.51 0.22
CA ASP A 282 12.36 -7.20 -0.37
C ASP A 282 12.33 -7.40 -1.89
N TYR A 283 13.02 -6.52 -2.63
CA TYR A 283 12.95 -6.43 -4.10
C TYR A 283 13.11 -7.79 -4.82
N HIS A 284 14.05 -8.61 -4.35
CA HIS A 284 14.37 -9.91 -4.97
C HIS A 284 13.52 -11.07 -4.47
N THR A 285 12.55 -10.83 -3.59
CA THR A 285 11.67 -11.86 -3.06
C THR A 285 10.80 -12.45 -4.17
N GLU A 286 10.84 -13.77 -4.30
CA GLU A 286 9.83 -14.51 -5.07
C GLU A 286 8.58 -14.66 -4.20
N VAL A 287 7.48 -14.09 -4.69
CA VAL A 287 6.15 -14.16 -4.08
C VAL A 287 5.37 -15.26 -4.78
N ALA A 288 5.16 -16.37 -4.09
CA ALA A 288 4.47 -17.55 -4.59
C ALA A 288 3.60 -18.15 -3.47
N PRO A 289 2.50 -18.86 -3.79
CA PRO A 289 1.73 -19.57 -2.78
C PRO A 289 2.61 -20.39 -1.83
N LEU A 290 2.49 -20.11 -0.53
CA LEU A 290 3.33 -20.76 0.48
C LEU A 290 3.05 -22.28 0.50
N PRO A 291 4.08 -23.14 0.59
CA PRO A 291 3.91 -24.59 0.48
C PRO A 291 2.86 -25.17 1.44
N GLU A 292 2.83 -24.69 2.68
CA GLU A 292 1.90 -25.11 3.72
C GLU A 292 0.44 -24.79 3.33
N LEU A 293 0.23 -23.69 2.60
CA LEU A 293 -1.08 -23.27 2.11
C LEU A 293 -1.44 -23.99 0.81
N VAL A 294 -0.48 -24.24 -0.07
CA VAL A 294 -0.69 -25.09 -1.25
C VAL A 294 -1.12 -26.51 -0.84
N GLU A 295 -0.47 -27.09 0.17
CA GLU A 295 -0.83 -28.40 0.72
C GLU A 295 -2.25 -28.37 1.30
N ARG A 296 -2.58 -27.33 2.09
CA ARG A 296 -3.91 -27.14 2.67
C ARG A 296 -5.02 -27.04 1.63
N HIS A 297 -4.77 -26.35 0.52
CA HIS A 297 -5.74 -26.15 -0.58
C HIS A 297 -5.67 -27.24 -1.66
N GLY A 298 -4.66 -28.12 -1.62
CA GLY A 298 -4.43 -29.19 -2.59
C GLY A 298 -3.87 -28.75 -3.95
N LYS A 299 -3.74 -27.44 -4.20
CA LYS A 299 -3.14 -26.86 -5.41
C LYS A 299 -2.74 -25.40 -5.20
N ALA A 300 -1.81 -24.91 -6.03
CA ALA A 300 -1.51 -23.49 -6.14
C ALA A 300 -2.59 -22.78 -6.99
N HIS A 301 -3.08 -21.64 -6.53
CA HIS A 301 -4.03 -20.79 -7.25
C HIS A 301 -3.36 -19.63 -7.99
N TYR A 302 -2.12 -19.31 -7.64
CA TYR A 302 -1.38 -18.17 -8.19
C TYR A 302 -0.05 -18.64 -8.76
N ALA A 303 0.34 -18.03 -9.88
CA ALA A 303 1.70 -18.15 -10.41
C ALA A 303 2.66 -17.25 -9.61
N PRO A 304 3.94 -17.66 -9.45
CA PRO A 304 4.95 -16.85 -8.78
C PRO A 304 5.18 -15.51 -9.49
N LEU A 305 5.63 -14.51 -8.74
CA LEU A 305 6.11 -13.23 -9.23
C LEU A 305 7.32 -12.76 -8.43
N LYS A 306 8.19 -11.95 -9.03
CA LYS A 306 9.27 -11.27 -8.31
C LYS A 306 8.78 -9.91 -7.82
N ALA A 307 8.85 -9.69 -6.51
CA ALA A 307 8.20 -8.55 -5.85
C ALA A 307 8.60 -7.20 -6.45
N GLY A 308 9.89 -6.93 -6.53
CA GLY A 308 10.42 -5.68 -7.06
C GLY A 308 10.13 -5.46 -8.54
N ASP A 309 10.16 -6.52 -9.34
CA ASP A 309 9.86 -6.47 -10.78
C ASP A 309 8.37 -6.17 -10.99
N HIS A 310 7.49 -6.79 -10.19
CA HIS A 310 6.07 -6.50 -10.21
C HIS A 310 5.79 -5.04 -9.86
N LEU A 311 6.30 -4.55 -8.74
CA LEU A 311 6.11 -3.14 -8.33
C LEU A 311 6.66 -2.19 -9.39
N TYR A 312 7.88 -2.41 -9.87
CA TYR A 312 8.48 -1.54 -10.87
C TYR A 312 7.70 -1.52 -12.19
N ALA A 313 7.16 -2.67 -12.62
CA ALA A 313 6.29 -2.75 -13.79
C ALA A 313 5.00 -1.91 -13.59
N GLN A 314 4.38 -1.95 -12.42
CA GLN A 314 3.20 -1.11 -12.13
C GLN A 314 3.56 0.37 -12.10
N THR A 315 4.70 0.73 -11.51
CA THR A 315 5.21 2.10 -11.49
C THR A 315 5.45 2.62 -12.92
N ILE A 316 6.09 1.82 -13.79
CA ILE A 316 6.33 2.19 -15.20
C ILE A 316 5.02 2.49 -15.92
N GLN A 317 4.00 1.67 -15.70
CA GLN A 317 2.70 1.81 -16.36
C GLN A 317 1.87 2.98 -15.83
N THR A 318 2.17 3.48 -14.62
CA THR A 318 1.39 4.53 -13.95
C THR A 318 1.98 5.92 -14.18
N PHE A 319 3.29 6.08 -14.00
CA PHE A 319 3.93 7.39 -13.99
C PHE A 319 4.31 7.85 -15.40
N ARG A 320 3.85 9.04 -15.79
CA ARG A 320 4.08 9.61 -17.12
C ARG A 320 5.56 9.62 -17.50
N TYR A 321 6.46 10.06 -16.63
CA TYR A 321 7.89 10.12 -16.95
C TYR A 321 8.46 8.73 -17.29
N LEU A 322 8.05 7.67 -16.60
CA LEU A 322 8.49 6.31 -16.91
C LEU A 322 7.86 5.79 -18.20
N ARG A 323 6.57 6.07 -18.44
CA ARG A 323 5.92 5.75 -19.72
C ARG A 323 6.63 6.42 -20.90
N GLU A 324 7.05 7.67 -20.74
CA GLU A 324 7.81 8.38 -21.76
C GLU A 324 9.20 7.76 -21.99
N ARG A 325 9.90 7.37 -20.91
CA ARG A 325 11.18 6.66 -21.01
C ARG A 325 11.03 5.28 -21.68
N LEU A 326 9.96 4.55 -21.36
CA LEU A 326 9.61 3.29 -22.01
C LEU A 326 9.33 3.50 -23.51
N ALA A 327 8.54 4.52 -23.86
CA ALA A 327 8.23 4.85 -25.26
C ALA A 327 9.48 5.26 -26.07
N LYS A 328 10.48 5.86 -25.41
CA LYS A 328 11.79 6.19 -26.00
C LYS A 328 12.76 5.01 -26.06
N GLY A 329 12.42 3.86 -25.44
CA GLY A 329 13.29 2.69 -25.35
C GLY A 329 14.44 2.85 -24.35
N GLU A 330 14.37 3.81 -23.43
CA GLU A 330 15.40 4.03 -22.39
C GLU A 330 15.30 3.04 -21.24
N ILE A 331 14.13 2.44 -21.06
CA ILE A 331 13.83 1.38 -20.08
C ILE A 331 12.94 0.33 -20.74
N ALA A 332 12.82 -0.84 -20.11
CA ALA A 332 11.92 -1.91 -20.53
C ALA A 332 11.07 -2.38 -19.34
N LEU A 333 9.90 -2.94 -19.63
CA LEU A 333 9.14 -3.67 -18.63
C LEU A 333 9.92 -4.93 -18.23
N PRO A 334 9.95 -5.29 -16.92
CA PRO A 334 10.50 -6.57 -16.48
C PRO A 334 9.81 -7.76 -17.15
N GLU A 335 10.53 -8.88 -17.28
CA GLU A 335 9.94 -10.12 -17.79
C GLU A 335 8.79 -10.57 -16.89
N GLY A 336 7.68 -11.00 -17.48
CA GLY A 336 6.47 -11.38 -16.73
C GLY A 336 5.66 -10.19 -16.17
N ALA A 337 5.96 -8.95 -16.59
CA ALA A 337 5.15 -7.78 -16.25
C ALA A 337 3.67 -8.00 -16.59
N ARG A 338 2.80 -7.64 -15.64
CA ARG A 338 1.35 -7.77 -15.77
C ARG A 338 0.71 -6.41 -15.98
N GLU A 339 -0.44 -6.39 -16.63
CA GLU A 339 -1.27 -5.20 -16.72
C GLU A 339 -1.71 -4.72 -15.33
N VAL A 340 -1.92 -3.41 -15.22
CA VAL A 340 -2.41 -2.75 -14.00
C VAL A 340 -3.77 -3.31 -13.58
N GLY A 341 -3.89 -3.68 -12.30
CA GLY A 341 -5.11 -4.25 -11.74
C GLY A 341 -5.50 -5.57 -12.39
N SER A 342 -4.52 -6.46 -12.59
CA SER A 342 -4.74 -7.84 -13.06
C SER A 342 -4.82 -8.85 -11.92
N LEU A 343 -4.55 -8.42 -10.68
CA LEU A 343 -4.63 -9.22 -9.47
C LEU A 343 -5.75 -8.71 -8.54
N GLY A 344 -5.97 -9.44 -7.46
CA GLY A 344 -6.99 -9.16 -6.47
C GLY A 344 -8.42 -9.19 -7.03
N GLN A 345 -9.35 -8.61 -6.27
CA GLN A 345 -10.76 -8.52 -6.67
C GLN A 345 -10.93 -7.76 -8.00
N HIS A 346 -10.11 -6.74 -8.25
CA HIS A 346 -10.19 -5.93 -9.46
C HIS A 346 -9.91 -6.74 -10.74
N GLY A 347 -8.87 -7.58 -10.70
CA GLY A 347 -8.56 -8.51 -11.79
C GLY A 347 -9.68 -9.53 -12.04
N LYS A 348 -10.20 -10.14 -10.97
CA LYS A 348 -11.29 -11.14 -11.05
C LYS A 348 -12.56 -10.58 -11.73
N HIS A 349 -12.91 -9.33 -11.43
CA HIS A 349 -14.05 -8.65 -12.10
C HIS A 349 -13.80 -8.39 -13.59
N LYS A 350 -12.57 -8.05 -14.01
CA LYS A 350 -12.24 -7.88 -15.44
C LYS A 350 -12.37 -9.18 -16.23
N GLU A 351 -12.07 -10.31 -15.61
CA GLU A 351 -12.17 -11.64 -16.23
C GLU A 351 -13.60 -12.21 -16.22
N GLY A 352 -14.58 -11.49 -15.65
CA GLY A 352 -15.97 -11.95 -15.55
C GLY A 352 -16.19 -13.09 -14.55
N LEU A 353 -15.27 -13.27 -13.60
CA LEU A 353 -15.29 -14.29 -12.55
C LEU A 353 -15.84 -13.75 -11.20
N GLY A 354 -16.63 -12.67 -11.23
CA GLY A 354 -17.22 -12.02 -10.06
C GLY A 354 -18.59 -12.58 -9.68
#